data_AF-A0A936G5J4-F1
#
_entry.id   AF-A0A936G5J4-F1
#
_cell.length_a   1.000
_cell.length_b   1.000
_cell.length_c   1.000
_cell.angle_alpha   90.00
_cell.angle_beta   90.00
_cell.angle_gamma   90.00
#
_symmetry.space_group_name_H-M   'P 1'
#
loop_
_entity.id
_entity.type
_entity.pdbx_description
1 polymer ?
#
loop_
_entity_poly.entity_id
_entity_poly.type
_entity_poly.pdbx_seq_one_letter_code
_entity_poly.pdbx_strand_id
1 'polypeptide(L)'
;MKKKFLTIISILIVIILAACGSAEPTMSPEDLASTAMADAWIAITQTQAALPTATSLPPTFTPEPTFTLQPVLPTLPPTVAPLATVAGPTADACNQIPVEKPLGTLTTVEIRNQSQGQVNLSFGMNKPNDKGECFTYSFSLGKGDALSAKVLTGWYWAWAWINAAEPSNASNDSLLLTDPNVTYHIVITKETVNFK
;
A
#
# COMPACT_ATOMS: atom_id res chain seq x y z
N MET A 1 -23.94 -51.61 32.87
CA MET A 1 -23.51 -50.20 32.76
C MET A 1 -23.09 -49.76 31.34
N LYS A 2 -22.86 -50.68 30.38
CA LYS A 2 -22.35 -50.32 29.03
C LYS A 2 -23.37 -49.67 28.08
N LYS A 3 -24.66 -50.03 28.16
CA LYS A 3 -25.71 -49.48 27.26
C LYS A 3 -26.06 -48.01 27.53
N LYS A 4 -26.08 -47.60 28.81
CA LYS A 4 -26.41 -46.21 29.22
C LYS A 4 -25.28 -45.22 28.90
N PHE A 5 -24.02 -45.69 28.94
CA PHE A 5 -22.86 -44.89 28.59
C PHE A 5 -22.77 -44.65 27.07
N LEU A 6 -23.13 -45.67 26.27
CA LEU A 6 -23.17 -45.55 24.81
C LEU A 6 -24.23 -44.56 24.31
N THR A 7 -25.37 -44.46 25.01
CA THR A 7 -26.45 -43.51 24.65
C THR A 7 -26.05 -42.06 24.93
N ILE A 8 -25.31 -41.81 26.01
CA ILE A 8 -24.83 -40.47 26.37
C ILE A 8 -23.78 -39.98 25.37
N ILE A 9 -22.86 -40.85 24.92
CA ILE A 9 -21.85 -40.49 23.91
C ILE A 9 -22.50 -40.16 22.55
N SER A 10 -23.51 -40.93 22.15
CA SER A 10 -24.22 -40.70 20.89
C SER A 10 -24.94 -39.34 20.86
N ILE A 11 -25.59 -38.96 21.97
CA ILE A 11 -26.26 -37.65 22.09
C ILE A 11 -25.25 -36.50 22.06
N LEU A 12 -24.07 -36.67 22.67
CA LEU A 12 -23.03 -35.65 22.67
C LEU A 12 -22.49 -35.37 21.26
N ILE A 13 -22.31 -36.41 20.44
CA ILE A 13 -21.81 -36.27 19.07
C ILE A 13 -22.80 -35.49 18.19
N VAL A 14 -24.11 -35.74 18.31
CA VAL A 14 -25.12 -35.03 17.52
C VAL A 14 -25.18 -33.54 17.88
N ILE A 15 -24.94 -33.17 19.15
CA ILE A 15 -24.90 -31.78 19.59
C ILE A 15 -23.66 -31.05 19.01
N ILE A 16 -22.52 -31.72 18.92
CA ILE A 16 -21.30 -31.12 18.37
C ILE A 16 -21.42 -30.91 16.86
N LEU A 17 -22.11 -31.81 16.14
CA LEU A 17 -22.36 -31.63 14.70
C LEU A 17 -23.38 -30.51 14.40
N ALA A 18 -24.38 -30.28 15.27
CA ALA A 18 -25.34 -29.19 15.11
C ALA A 18 -24.74 -27.79 15.36
N ALA A 19 -23.59 -27.70 16.05
CA ALA A 19 -22.83 -26.46 16.21
C ALA A 19 -21.94 -26.15 14.98
N CYS A 20 -21.80 -27.09 14.05
CA CYS A 20 -21.17 -26.88 12.75
C CYS A 20 -22.24 -26.64 11.67
N GLY A 21 -23.23 -25.80 12.00
CA GLY A 21 -24.12 -25.19 11.02
C GLY A 21 -23.42 -23.97 10.44
N SER A 22 -23.28 -23.93 9.11
CA SER A 22 -22.58 -22.90 8.36
C SER A 22 -23.07 -21.50 8.71
N ALA A 23 -22.32 -20.81 9.58
CA ALA A 23 -22.21 -19.38 9.47
C ALA A 23 -21.53 -19.14 8.13
N GLU A 24 -22.28 -18.62 7.17
CA GLU A 24 -21.69 -18.00 5.98
C GLU A 24 -20.64 -17.02 6.52
N PRO A 25 -19.34 -17.19 6.21
CA PRO A 25 -18.32 -16.33 6.76
C PRO A 25 -18.72 -14.93 6.34
N THR A 26 -19.10 -14.12 7.33
CA THR A 26 -19.26 -12.69 7.12
C THR A 26 -17.84 -12.19 6.97
N MET A 27 -17.31 -12.37 5.75
CA MET A 27 -16.01 -11.85 5.36
C MET A 27 -16.08 -10.37 5.63
N SER A 28 -15.20 -9.88 6.49
CA SER A 28 -15.14 -8.45 6.71
C SER A 28 -14.75 -7.78 5.39
N PRO A 29 -15.16 -6.52 5.17
CA PRO A 29 -14.78 -5.78 3.97
C PRO A 29 -13.25 -5.75 3.77
N GLU A 30 -12.46 -5.80 4.85
CA GLU A 30 -11.00 -5.89 4.76
C GLU A 30 -10.48 -7.23 4.19
N ASP A 31 -11.14 -8.36 4.47
CA ASP A 31 -10.73 -9.67 3.93
C ASP A 31 -11.08 -9.81 2.44
N LEU A 32 -12.21 -9.23 2.03
CA LEU A 32 -12.58 -9.11 0.61
C LEU A 32 -11.62 -8.18 -0.14
N ALA A 33 -11.25 -7.06 0.47
CA ALA A 33 -10.26 -6.15 -0.10
C ALA A 33 -8.92 -6.86 -0.28
N SER A 34 -8.42 -7.53 0.76
CA SER A 34 -7.14 -8.25 0.75
C SER A 34 -7.08 -9.33 -0.34
N THR A 35 -8.19 -10.05 -0.55
CA THR A 35 -8.30 -11.05 -1.62
C THR A 35 -8.29 -10.38 -3.01
N ALA A 36 -9.01 -9.26 -3.18
CA ALA A 36 -9.05 -8.53 -4.45
C ALA A 36 -7.69 -7.89 -4.82
N MET A 37 -6.91 -7.42 -3.85
CA MET A 37 -5.54 -6.94 -4.13
C MET A 37 -4.64 -8.09 -4.58
N ALA A 38 -4.75 -9.26 -3.95
CA ALA A 38 -3.97 -10.43 -4.36
C ALA A 38 -4.22 -10.81 -5.83
N ASP A 39 -5.49 -10.82 -6.26
CA ASP A 39 -5.84 -11.09 -7.66
C ASP A 39 -5.34 -10.00 -8.63
N ALA A 40 -5.38 -8.73 -8.22
CA ALA A 40 -4.86 -7.63 -9.03
C ALA A 40 -3.33 -7.73 -9.25
N TRP A 41 -2.58 -8.11 -8.21
CA TRP A 41 -1.13 -8.33 -8.33
C TRP A 41 -0.78 -9.51 -9.24
N ILE A 42 -1.60 -10.56 -9.25
CA ILE A 42 -1.45 -11.69 -10.18
C ILE A 42 -1.65 -11.24 -11.63
N ALA A 43 -2.65 -10.41 -11.91
CA ALA A 43 -2.91 -9.90 -13.26
C ALA A 43 -1.75 -9.02 -13.80
N ILE A 44 -1.16 -8.18 -12.94
CA ILE A 44 -0.02 -7.32 -13.33
C ILE A 44 1.23 -8.15 -13.61
N THR A 45 1.52 -9.14 -12.78
CA THR A 45 2.70 -10.00 -12.94
C THR A 45 2.63 -10.86 -14.20
N GLN A 46 1.45 -11.41 -14.53
CA GLN A 46 1.26 -12.14 -15.79
C GLN A 46 1.45 -11.25 -17.03
N THR A 47 1.06 -9.98 -16.95
CA THR A 47 1.23 -9.03 -18.07
C THR A 47 2.70 -8.65 -18.26
N GLN A 48 3.47 -8.47 -17.18
CA GLN A 48 4.91 -8.23 -17.29
C GLN A 48 5.70 -9.42 -17.82
N ALA A 49 5.28 -10.65 -17.51
CA ALA A 49 5.89 -11.86 -18.08
C ALA A 49 5.64 -12.01 -19.59
N ALA A 50 4.60 -11.37 -20.12
CA ALA A 50 4.28 -11.37 -21.55
C ALA A 50 4.94 -10.23 -22.34
N LEU A 51 5.70 -9.33 -21.69
CA LEU A 51 6.50 -8.37 -22.45
C LEU A 51 7.57 -9.14 -23.23
N PRO A 52 7.68 -8.93 -24.56
CA PRO A 52 8.68 -9.59 -25.38
C PRO A 52 10.06 -9.16 -24.87
N THR A 53 10.74 -10.09 -24.18
CA THR A 53 12.12 -9.90 -23.78
C THR A 53 12.95 -9.85 -25.05
N ALA A 54 13.55 -8.70 -25.35
CA ALA A 54 14.46 -8.55 -26.47
C ALA A 54 15.69 -9.42 -26.23
N THR A 55 15.68 -10.64 -26.75
CA THR A 55 16.85 -11.51 -26.79
C THR A 55 17.92 -10.80 -27.59
N SER A 56 18.99 -10.34 -26.95
CA SER A 56 20.14 -9.76 -27.64
C SER A 56 20.81 -10.85 -28.47
N LEU A 57 20.63 -10.82 -29.78
CA LEU A 57 21.44 -11.63 -30.69
C LEU A 57 22.89 -11.09 -30.69
N PRO A 58 23.91 -11.96 -30.73
CA PRO A 58 25.29 -11.53 -30.87
C PRO A 58 25.50 -10.79 -32.20
N PRO A 59 26.45 -9.84 -32.29
CA PRO A 59 26.65 -9.04 -33.49
C PRO A 59 27.22 -9.90 -34.63
N THR A 60 26.38 -10.28 -35.58
CA THR A 60 26.80 -10.86 -36.85
C THR A 60 26.90 -9.74 -37.88
N PHE A 61 28.11 -9.47 -38.37
CA PHE A 61 28.34 -8.61 -39.53
C PHE A 61 27.80 -9.32 -40.79
N THR A 62 26.67 -8.83 -41.31
CA THR A 62 26.13 -9.24 -42.61
C THR A 62 25.91 -7.99 -43.46
N PRO A 63 26.40 -7.94 -44.73
CA PRO A 63 26.24 -6.77 -45.58
C PRO A 63 24.76 -6.50 -45.92
N GLU A 64 24.42 -5.23 -46.08
CA GLU A 64 23.06 -4.72 -46.35
C GLU A 64 22.40 -5.42 -47.57
N PRO A 65 21.18 -5.95 -47.43
CA PRO A 65 20.38 -6.35 -48.57
C PRO A 65 19.68 -5.13 -49.19
N THR A 66 19.85 -5.04 -50.51
CA THR A 66 19.23 -4.13 -51.47
C THR A 66 17.72 -3.98 -51.26
N PHE A 67 17.27 -2.72 -51.33
CA PHE A 67 15.87 -2.27 -51.20
C PHE A 67 14.94 -2.96 -52.22
N THR A 68 14.06 -3.84 -51.75
CA THR A 68 12.88 -4.29 -52.49
C THR A 68 11.62 -3.74 -51.80
N LEU A 69 10.84 -2.95 -52.54
CA LEU A 69 9.59 -2.35 -52.07
C LEU A 69 8.53 -3.44 -51.81
N GLN A 70 8.28 -3.74 -50.53
CA GLN A 70 7.14 -4.55 -50.09
C GLN A 70 5.85 -3.68 -50.12
N PRO A 71 4.67 -4.24 -50.43
CA PRO A 71 3.41 -3.49 -50.37
C PRO A 71 3.09 -3.09 -48.92
N VAL A 72 2.85 -1.79 -48.70
CA VAL A 72 2.46 -1.25 -47.39
C VAL A 72 1.00 -1.60 -47.15
N LEU A 73 0.74 -2.54 -46.23
CA LEU A 73 -0.60 -2.76 -45.70
C LEU A 73 -0.95 -1.60 -44.76
N PRO A 74 -2.12 -0.95 -44.88
CA PRO A 74 -2.47 0.17 -44.02
C PRO A 74 -2.57 -0.29 -42.57
N THR A 75 -1.68 0.23 -41.72
CA THR A 75 -1.75 0.11 -40.27
C THR A 75 -3.01 0.83 -39.79
N LEU A 76 -4.02 0.09 -39.36
CA LEU A 76 -5.12 0.67 -38.58
C LEU A 76 -4.53 1.24 -37.27
N PRO A 77 -4.89 2.47 -36.88
CA PRO A 77 -4.52 2.97 -35.56
C PRO A 77 -5.12 2.06 -34.50
N PRO A 78 -4.40 1.73 -33.41
CA PRO A 78 -5.01 1.02 -32.30
C PRO A 78 -6.11 1.91 -31.73
N THR A 79 -7.36 1.49 -31.88
CA THR A 79 -8.46 2.02 -31.07
C THR A 79 -8.18 1.60 -29.64
N VAL A 80 -7.51 2.47 -28.89
CA VAL A 80 -7.45 2.37 -27.42
C VAL A 80 -8.87 2.57 -26.94
N ALA A 81 -9.57 1.46 -26.68
CA ALA A 81 -10.79 1.52 -25.89
C ALA A 81 -10.42 2.19 -24.56
N PRO A 82 -11.20 3.18 -24.08
CA PRO A 82 -10.99 3.70 -22.74
C PRO A 82 -11.07 2.50 -21.79
N LEU A 83 -9.99 2.27 -21.02
CA LEU A 83 -10.04 1.29 -19.94
C LEU A 83 -11.26 1.64 -19.11
N ALA A 84 -12.18 0.68 -18.99
CA ALA A 84 -13.25 0.78 -18.02
C ALA A 84 -12.57 1.02 -16.67
N THR A 85 -12.79 2.20 -16.12
CA THR A 85 -12.38 2.54 -14.77
C THR A 85 -13.19 1.62 -13.89
N VAL A 86 -12.61 0.50 -13.48
CA VAL A 86 -13.14 -0.28 -12.37
C VAL A 86 -13.08 0.67 -11.20
N ALA A 87 -14.25 1.16 -10.78
CA ALA A 87 -14.37 1.88 -9.52
C ALA A 87 -13.97 0.88 -8.45
N GLY A 88 -12.69 0.93 -8.06
CA GLY A 88 -12.22 0.27 -6.85
C GLY A 88 -13.02 0.80 -5.65
N PRO A 89 -12.92 0.13 -4.49
CA PRO A 89 -13.50 0.67 -3.26
C PRO A 89 -13.10 2.14 -3.16
N THR A 90 -14.05 3.00 -2.79
CA THR A 90 -13.84 4.45 -2.68
C THR A 90 -12.67 4.65 -1.73
N ALA A 91 -11.47 4.79 -2.29
CA ALA A 91 -10.27 4.91 -1.49
C ALA A 91 -10.48 6.18 -0.67
N ASP A 92 -10.37 6.05 0.65
CA ASP A 92 -10.42 7.19 1.54
C ASP A 92 -9.57 8.30 0.91
N ALA A 93 -10.17 9.47 0.70
CA ALA A 93 -9.58 10.54 -0.08
C ALA A 93 -8.17 10.90 0.42
N CYS A 94 -7.88 10.60 1.69
CA CYS A 94 -6.62 10.88 2.37
C CYS A 94 -5.60 9.73 2.39
N ASN A 95 -5.97 8.52 1.97
CA ASN A 95 -5.06 7.37 1.92
C ASN A 95 -4.43 7.17 0.53
N GLN A 96 -4.27 8.25 -0.23
CA GLN A 96 -3.60 8.22 -1.53
C GLN A 96 -2.08 8.34 -1.36
N ILE A 97 -1.34 7.73 -2.28
CA ILE A 97 0.12 7.91 -2.35
C ILE A 97 0.40 9.32 -2.93
N PRO A 98 1.39 10.06 -2.40
CA PRO A 98 1.79 11.35 -2.94
C PRO A 98 2.11 11.27 -4.44
N VAL A 99 1.55 12.19 -5.22
CA VAL A 99 1.93 12.39 -6.63
C VAL A 99 3.29 13.09 -6.73
N GLU A 100 4.04 12.89 -7.81
CA GLU A 100 5.38 13.47 -7.97
C GLU A 100 5.41 15.01 -7.89
N LYS A 101 4.33 15.66 -8.32
CA LYS A 101 4.19 17.12 -8.34
C LYS A 101 2.85 17.52 -7.72
N PRO A 102 2.78 17.62 -6.39
CA PRO A 102 1.59 18.09 -5.73
C PRO A 102 1.37 19.58 -6.03
N LEU A 103 0.10 19.98 -6.12
CA LEU A 103 -0.34 21.35 -6.37
C LEU A 103 -0.33 22.20 -5.09
N GLY A 104 -0.46 21.54 -3.95
CA GLY A 104 -0.47 22.17 -2.64
C GLY A 104 0.91 22.65 -2.18
N THR A 105 0.88 23.50 -1.17
CA THR A 105 2.10 24.03 -0.57
C THR A 105 2.87 22.92 0.13
N LEU A 106 4.16 22.82 -0.14
CA LEU A 106 5.06 21.87 0.51
C LEU A 106 5.77 22.53 1.70
N THR A 107 5.94 21.78 2.78
CA THR A 107 6.79 22.09 3.93
C THR A 107 7.82 20.98 4.13
N THR A 108 8.89 21.26 4.88
CA THR A 108 9.95 20.30 5.14
C THR A 108 9.78 19.71 6.54
N VAL A 109 9.83 18.37 6.63
CA VAL A 109 9.86 17.65 7.89
C VAL A 109 11.20 16.96 8.05
N GLU A 110 11.77 17.02 9.24
CA GLU A 110 12.89 16.17 9.66
C GLU A 110 12.36 15.16 10.67
N ILE A 111 12.31 13.90 10.28
CA ILE A 111 11.81 12.79 11.10
C ILE A 111 13.01 12.08 11.68
N ARG A 112 13.08 11.99 13.01
CA ARG A 112 14.15 11.28 13.73
C ARG A 112 13.58 10.11 14.53
N ASN A 113 14.19 8.95 14.34
CA ASN A 113 13.90 7.77 15.13
C ASN A 113 14.73 7.77 16.42
N GLN A 114 14.09 8.04 17.55
CA GLN A 114 14.67 7.90 18.89
C GLN A 114 14.17 6.65 19.63
N SER A 115 13.46 5.76 18.95
CA SER A 115 13.10 4.46 19.48
C SER A 115 14.32 3.52 19.52
N GLN A 116 14.15 2.36 20.13
CA GLN A 116 15.22 1.37 20.27
C GLN A 116 15.31 0.39 19.08
N GLY A 117 14.51 0.57 18.02
CA GLY A 117 14.40 -0.37 16.90
C GLY A 117 14.22 0.30 15.54
N GLN A 118 13.95 -0.51 14.52
CA GLN A 118 13.58 -0.02 13.19
C GLN A 118 12.14 0.49 13.23
N VAL A 119 11.88 1.61 12.56
CA VAL A 119 10.56 2.21 12.46
C VAL A 119 10.05 2.13 11.03
N ASN A 120 8.81 1.69 10.87
CA ASN A 120 7.98 2.01 9.71
C ASN A 120 6.94 3.03 10.15
N LEU A 121 6.96 4.22 9.57
CA LEU A 121 6.06 5.32 9.89
C LEU A 121 5.08 5.52 8.72
N SER A 122 3.78 5.45 9.02
CA SER A 122 2.73 6.02 8.20
C SER A 122 2.41 7.42 8.70
N PHE A 123 2.46 8.39 7.80
CA PHE A 123 2.27 9.80 8.09
C PHE A 123 1.24 10.36 7.11
N GLY A 124 -0.01 10.41 7.53
CA GLY A 124 -1.13 10.74 6.66
C GLY A 124 -1.82 12.04 7.03
N MET A 125 -2.41 12.68 6.02
CA MET A 125 -3.20 13.88 6.23
C MET A 125 -4.58 13.49 6.80
N ASN A 126 -5.05 14.24 7.80
CA ASN A 126 -6.39 14.08 8.37
C ASN A 126 -7.50 14.64 7.46
N LYS A 127 -7.16 15.63 6.63
CA LYS A 127 -8.10 16.35 5.77
C LYS A 127 -7.40 16.81 4.49
N PRO A 128 -8.11 16.89 3.35
CA PRO A 128 -7.57 17.46 2.13
C PRO A 128 -7.13 18.90 2.29
N ASN A 129 -6.10 19.30 1.54
CA ASN A 129 -5.66 20.69 1.45
C ASN A 129 -6.65 21.55 0.61
N ASP A 130 -6.30 22.82 0.41
CA ASP A 130 -7.08 23.78 -0.38
C ASP A 130 -7.17 23.42 -1.89
N LYS A 131 -6.34 22.46 -2.35
CA LYS A 131 -6.36 21.90 -3.71
C LYS A 131 -7.09 20.56 -3.79
N GLY A 132 -7.66 20.08 -2.69
CA GLY A 132 -8.33 18.78 -2.61
C GLY A 132 -7.36 17.59 -2.59
N GLU A 133 -6.06 17.82 -2.39
CA GLU A 133 -5.08 16.76 -2.27
C GLU A 133 -4.98 16.28 -0.83
N CYS A 134 -4.87 14.97 -0.65
CA CYS A 134 -4.72 14.36 0.66
C CYS A 134 -3.92 13.07 0.51
N PHE A 135 -2.77 13.00 1.18
CA PHE A 135 -1.81 11.91 0.97
C PHE A 135 -1.36 11.27 2.28
N THR A 136 -0.98 10.00 2.18
CA THR A 136 -0.27 9.25 3.21
C THR A 136 1.14 8.92 2.75
N TYR A 137 2.11 9.41 3.53
CA TYR A 137 3.54 9.19 3.33
C TYR A 137 3.99 7.99 4.16
N SER A 138 4.89 7.20 3.61
CA SER A 138 5.49 6.06 4.29
C SER A 138 6.99 6.23 4.38
N PHE A 139 7.54 6.09 5.58
CA PHE A 139 8.97 6.24 5.84
C PHE A 139 9.50 5.05 6.62
N SER A 140 10.67 4.55 6.25
CA SER A 140 11.39 3.53 7.01
C SER A 140 12.69 4.13 7.55
N LEU A 141 12.88 4.04 8.87
CA LEU A 141 14.06 4.56 9.56
C LEU A 141 14.71 3.47 10.39
N GLY A 142 16.03 3.32 10.30
CA GLY A 142 16.81 2.50 11.22
C GLY A 142 16.90 3.12 12.61
N LYS A 143 17.45 2.38 13.57
CA LYS A 143 17.62 2.85 14.95
C LYS A 143 18.54 4.06 15.01
N GLY A 144 18.03 5.19 15.51
CA GLY A 144 18.81 6.43 15.64
C GLY A 144 18.87 7.27 14.36
N ASP A 145 18.28 6.80 13.26
CA ASP A 145 18.32 7.49 11.97
C ASP A 145 17.47 8.77 11.97
N ALA A 146 17.80 9.66 11.05
CA ALA A 146 17.01 10.83 10.72
C ALA A 146 16.86 10.97 9.20
N LEU A 147 15.68 11.42 8.77
CA LEU A 147 15.30 11.61 7.37
C LEU A 147 14.67 13.00 7.22
N SER A 148 15.02 13.73 6.17
CA SER A 148 14.28 14.93 5.76
C SER A 148 13.45 14.65 4.53
N ALA A 149 12.17 15.04 4.55
CA ALA A 149 11.24 14.87 3.44
C ALA A 149 10.41 16.14 3.23
N LYS A 150 9.93 16.35 2.00
CA LYS A 150 8.94 17.38 1.69
C LYS A 150 7.55 16.76 1.71
N VAL A 151 6.65 17.37 2.47
CA VAL A 151 5.26 16.94 2.64
C VAL A 151 4.33 18.13 2.43
N LEU A 152 3.07 17.89 2.11
CA LEU A 152 2.08 18.97 2.04
C LEU A 152 1.91 19.66 3.41
N THR A 153 1.54 20.94 3.38
CA THR A 153 1.06 21.62 4.59
C THR A 153 -0.33 21.11 4.95
N GLY A 154 -0.59 20.81 6.23
CA GLY A 154 -1.89 20.35 6.69
C GLY A 154 -1.91 19.82 8.11
N TRP A 155 -3.02 19.18 8.46
CA TRP A 155 -3.20 18.41 9.68
C TRP A 155 -2.85 16.96 9.41
N TYR A 156 -2.02 16.36 10.25
CA TYR A 156 -1.51 15.01 10.06
C TYR A 156 -1.79 14.12 11.27
N TRP A 157 -2.02 12.86 10.97
CA TRP A 157 -1.87 11.74 11.88
C TRP A 157 -0.57 11.01 11.56
N ALA A 158 -0.01 10.35 12.57
CA ALA A 158 1.22 9.58 12.49
C ALA A 158 1.03 8.27 13.24
N TRP A 159 1.45 7.17 12.60
CA TRP A 159 1.49 5.85 13.20
C TRP A 159 2.79 5.16 12.86
N ALA A 160 3.56 4.79 13.88
CA ALA A 160 4.88 4.18 13.76
C ALA A 160 4.89 2.77 14.36
N TRP A 161 5.19 1.76 13.54
CA TRP A 161 5.49 0.41 14.00
C TRP A 161 6.98 0.31 14.31
N ILE A 162 7.30 -0.02 15.56
CA ILE A 162 8.68 -0.12 16.05
C ILE A 162 9.05 -1.59 16.23
N ASN A 163 9.96 -2.07 15.39
CA ASN A 163 10.55 -3.39 15.48
C ASN A 163 11.87 -3.32 16.28
N ALA A 164 11.77 -3.62 17.58
CA ALA A 164 12.89 -3.71 18.52
C ALA A 164 12.83 -5.05 19.27
N ALA A 165 13.76 -5.27 20.20
CA ALA A 165 13.70 -6.43 21.12
C ALA A 165 12.36 -6.50 21.87
N GLU A 166 11.81 -5.33 22.23
CA GLU A 166 10.43 -5.16 22.67
C GLU A 166 9.67 -4.38 21.58
N PRO A 167 8.83 -5.04 20.76
CA PRO A 167 8.05 -4.35 19.74
C PRO A 167 7.05 -3.39 20.40
N SER A 168 6.83 -2.24 19.76
CA SER A 168 5.92 -1.20 20.25
C SER A 168 5.32 -0.42 19.09
N ASN A 169 4.29 0.37 19.38
CA ASN A 169 3.71 1.31 18.43
C ASN A 169 3.73 2.70 19.03
N ALA A 170 4.01 3.70 18.20
CA ALA A 170 3.93 5.10 18.58
C ALA A 170 2.93 5.81 17.66
N SER A 171 2.13 6.71 18.19
CA SER A 171 1.15 7.44 17.37
C SER A 171 0.95 8.88 17.82
N ASN A 172 0.35 9.67 16.94
CA ASN A 172 -0.18 11.01 17.22
C ASN A 172 -1.16 11.41 16.12
N ASP A 173 -2.38 11.82 16.47
CA ASP A 173 -3.43 12.16 15.51
C ASP A 173 -3.50 13.65 15.18
N SER A 174 -2.60 14.48 15.75
CA SER A 174 -2.69 15.93 15.75
C SER A 174 -1.34 16.61 15.55
N LEU A 175 -0.73 16.43 14.39
CA LEU A 175 0.46 17.16 13.96
C LEU A 175 0.09 18.23 12.92
N LEU A 176 0.23 19.51 13.29
CA LEU A 176 -0.12 20.63 12.42
C LEU A 176 1.12 21.22 11.75
N LEU A 177 1.19 21.15 10.42
CA LEU A 177 2.26 21.77 9.63
C LEU A 177 1.66 22.83 8.70
N THR A 178 1.86 24.10 9.05
CA THR A 178 1.22 25.24 8.36
C THR A 178 2.23 26.17 7.70
N ASP A 179 3.45 26.27 8.24
CA ASP A 179 4.46 27.18 7.73
C ASP A 179 5.38 26.46 6.73
N PRO A 180 5.38 26.85 5.43
CA PRO A 180 6.28 26.26 4.45
C PRO A 180 7.75 26.66 4.64
N ASN A 181 8.03 27.71 5.43
CA ASN A 181 9.38 28.23 5.64
C ASN A 181 10.08 27.62 6.87
N VAL A 182 9.36 26.82 7.65
CA VAL A 182 9.90 26.16 8.85
C VAL A 182 10.16 24.69 8.53
N THR A 183 11.27 24.17 9.05
CA THR A 183 11.50 22.72 9.10
C THR A 183 10.92 22.18 10.40
N TYR A 184 9.93 21.30 10.30
CA TYR A 184 9.31 20.68 11.45
C TYR A 184 10.11 19.45 11.88
N HIS A 185 10.63 19.46 13.11
CA HIS A 185 11.36 18.32 13.67
C HIS A 185 10.40 17.37 14.37
N ILE A 186 10.21 16.19 13.79
CA ILE A 186 9.33 15.14 14.30
C ILE A 186 10.21 14.05 14.93
N VAL A 187 9.89 13.67 16.16
CA VAL A 187 10.60 12.64 16.90
C VAL A 187 9.67 11.47 17.21
N ILE A 188 10.16 10.28 16.90
CA ILE A 188 9.51 9.01 17.19
C ILE A 188 10.18 8.40 18.43
N THR A 189 9.43 8.23 19.51
CA THR A 189 9.86 7.53 20.73
C THR A 189 9.27 6.12 20.78
N LYS A 190 9.33 5.43 21.94
CA LYS A 190 8.71 4.11 22.11
C LYS A 190 7.18 4.15 21.95
N GLU A 191 6.54 5.26 22.33
CA GLU A 191 5.08 5.34 22.48
C GLU A 191 4.44 6.52 21.76
N THR A 192 5.23 7.54 21.35
CA THR A 192 4.68 8.78 20.81
C THR A 192 5.42 9.27 19.57
N VAL A 193 4.70 9.93 18.67
CA VAL A 193 5.28 10.74 17.59
C VAL A 193 4.98 12.21 17.89
N ASN A 194 5.98 13.06 18.08
CA ASN A 194 5.74 14.46 18.48
C ASN A 194 6.71 15.44 17.83
N PHE A 195 6.36 16.72 17.82
CA PHE A 195 7.33 17.77 17.54
C PHE A 195 8.37 17.87 18.65
N LYS A 196 9.59 18.26 18.28
CA LYS A 196 10.70 18.52 19.20
C LYS A 196 11.02 20.00 19.30
#